data_AF-A0A7V3JRL7-F1
#
_entry.id   AF-A0A7V3JRL7-F1
#
_cell.length_a   1.000
_cell.length_b   1.000
_cell.length_c   1.000
_cell.angle_alpha   90.00
_cell.angle_beta   90.00
_cell.angle_gamma   90.00
#
_symmetry.space_group_name_H-M   'P 1'
#
loop_
_entity.id
_entity.type
_entity.pdbx_description
1 polymer ?
#
loop_
_entity_poly.entity_id
_entity_poly.type
_entity_poly.pdbx_seq_one_letter_code
_entity_poly.pdbx_strand_id
1 'polypeptide(L)'
;MIVAIFITLFKFYILIIFMRICIACSAGGHLIEALQIYPLIKSYPHFFITFKREQSKELLKNKKVYFVIDPKRNLFKLLINFFQVLRILIKEKPEIIISTGAASAIPTCFIGKFLGSRIIFIESLAAVDRPSLSGRFAYLIADLFIVQWKNLL
;
A
#
# COMPACT_ATOMS: atom_id res chain seq x y z
N MET A 1 -34.63 -1.58 -20.38
CA MET A 1 -34.15 -0.72 -19.28
C MET A 1 -33.63 -1.52 -18.08
N ILE A 2 -34.39 -2.48 -17.53
CA ILE A 2 -33.98 -3.32 -16.37
C ILE A 2 -32.72 -4.16 -16.64
N VAL A 3 -32.61 -4.79 -17.82
CA VAL A 3 -31.44 -5.60 -18.20
C VAL A 3 -30.16 -4.77 -18.29
N ALA A 4 -30.23 -3.52 -18.78
CA ALA A 4 -29.07 -2.64 -18.87
C ALA A 4 -28.58 -2.18 -17.49
N ILE A 5 -29.51 -1.92 -16.56
CA ILE A 5 -29.19 -1.59 -15.16
C ILE A 5 -28.56 -2.80 -14.47
N PHE A 6 -29.11 -4.00 -14.67
CA PHE A 6 -28.55 -5.24 -14.11
C PHE A 6 -27.14 -5.53 -14.64
N ILE A 7 -26.91 -5.39 -15.95
CA ILE A 7 -25.59 -5.54 -16.56
C ILE A 7 -24.61 -4.49 -15.99
N THR A 8 -25.06 -3.25 -15.78
CA THR A 8 -24.21 -2.18 -15.23
C THR A 8 -23.83 -2.45 -13.77
N LEU A 9 -24.82 -2.81 -12.94
CA LEU A 9 -24.60 -3.19 -11.54
C LEU A 9 -23.74 -4.43 -11.41
N PHE A 10 -23.96 -5.44 -12.26
CA PHE A 10 -23.15 -6.66 -12.29
C PHE A 10 -21.73 -6.37 -12.76
N LYS A 11 -21.54 -5.50 -13.76
CA LYS A 11 -20.21 -5.05 -14.21
C LYS A 11 -19.49 -4.24 -13.12
N PHE A 12 -20.22 -3.41 -12.37
CA PHE A 12 -19.69 -2.67 -11.22
C PHE A 12 -19.31 -3.60 -10.06
N TYR A 13 -20.16 -4.59 -9.76
CA TYR A 13 -19.90 -5.63 -8.77
C TYR A 13 -18.68 -6.48 -9.14
N ILE A 14 -18.57 -6.88 -10.41
CA ILE A 14 -17.39 -7.54 -10.98
C ILE A 14 -16.16 -6.64 -10.82
N LEU A 15 -16.25 -5.35 -11.17
CA LEU A 15 -15.13 -4.41 -11.02
C LEU A 15 -14.62 -4.35 -9.58
N ILE A 16 -15.54 -4.27 -8.61
CA ILE A 16 -15.21 -4.31 -7.19
C ILE A 16 -14.53 -5.63 -6.80
N ILE A 17 -15.03 -6.78 -7.29
CA ILE A 17 -14.47 -8.11 -7.03
C ILE A 17 -13.05 -8.28 -7.59
N PHE A 18 -12.73 -7.66 -8.73
CA PHE A 18 -11.42 -7.79 -9.37
C PHE A 18 -10.39 -6.75 -8.93
N MET A 19 -10.79 -5.79 -8.09
CA MET A 19 -9.89 -4.76 -7.58
C MET A 19 -8.64 -5.36 -6.93
N ARG A 20 -7.49 -5.15 -7.57
CA ARG A 20 -6.22 -5.64 -7.04
C ARG A 20 -5.58 -4.64 -6.08
N ILE A 21 -5.23 -5.11 -4.89
CA ILE A 21 -4.72 -4.27 -3.80
C ILE A 21 -3.23 -4.57 -3.54
N CYS A 22 -2.41 -3.53 -3.53
CA CYS A 22 -1.05 -3.57 -3.00
C CYS A 22 -1.04 -3.07 -1.56
N ILE A 23 -0.50 -3.86 -0.63
CA ILE A 23 -0.22 -3.43 0.74
C ILE A 23 1.28 -3.13 0.85
N ALA A 24 1.63 -1.85 1.02
CA ALA A 24 3.01 -1.38 1.02
C ALA A 24 3.40 -0.83 2.40
N CYS A 25 4.32 -1.49 3.09
CA CYS A 25 4.77 -1.07 4.42
C CYS A 25 6.19 -1.58 4.70
N SER A 26 6.92 -0.91 5.60
CA SER A 26 8.17 -1.48 6.13
C SER A 26 7.89 -2.69 7.04
N ALA A 27 8.86 -3.58 7.20
CA ALA A 27 8.78 -4.65 8.19
C ALA A 27 8.78 -4.10 9.64
N GLY A 28 8.25 -4.84 10.60
CA GLY A 28 8.13 -4.40 11.99
C GLY A 28 6.74 -3.84 12.30
N GLY A 29 6.68 -2.76 13.09
CA GLY A 29 5.42 -2.16 13.56
C GLY A 29 4.44 -1.81 12.43
N HIS A 30 4.92 -1.18 11.36
CA HIS A 30 4.08 -0.85 10.20
C HIS A 30 3.44 -2.08 9.53
N LEU A 31 4.12 -3.23 9.51
CA LEU A 31 3.56 -4.48 9.01
C LEU A 31 2.48 -5.01 9.95
N ILE A 32 2.65 -4.86 11.26
CA ILE A 32 1.62 -5.24 12.24
C ILE A 32 0.38 -4.37 12.05
N GLU A 33 0.53 -3.05 11.93
CA GLU A 33 -0.57 -2.12 11.62
C GLU A 33 -1.26 -2.49 10.30
N ALA A 34 -0.49 -2.78 9.25
CA ALA A 34 -1.03 -3.20 7.95
C ALA A 34 -1.77 -4.55 8.02
N LEU A 35 -1.42 -5.42 8.96
CA LEU A 35 -2.13 -6.68 9.17
C LEU A 35 -3.45 -6.49 9.93
N GLN A 36 -3.64 -5.39 10.65
CA GLN A 36 -4.94 -5.09 11.30
C GLN A 36 -6.04 -4.80 10.27
N ILE A 37 -5.70 -4.23 9.12
CA ILE A 37 -6.64 -4.01 8.01
C ILE A 37 -6.83 -5.26 7.14
N TYR A 38 -5.97 -6.28 7.29
CA TYR A 38 -6.00 -7.49 6.46
C TYR A 38 -7.35 -8.21 6.41
N PRO A 39 -8.11 -8.36 7.53
CA PRO A 39 -9.43 -8.98 7.49
C PRO A 39 -10.42 -8.32 6.54
N LEU A 40 -10.28 -7.02 6.27
CA LEU A 40 -11.14 -6.23 5.38
C LEU A 40 -10.80 -6.44 3.90
N ILE A 41 -9.55 -6.79 3.60
CA ILE A 41 -9.03 -6.85 2.22
C ILE A 41 -8.70 -8.27 1.75
N LYS A 42 -8.70 -9.27 2.65
CA LYS A 42 -8.29 -10.65 2.35
C LYS A 42 -9.11 -11.33 1.24
N SER A 43 -10.35 -10.88 1.00
CA SER A 43 -11.22 -11.40 -0.05
C SER A 43 -10.90 -10.88 -1.46
N TYR A 44 -10.13 -9.81 -1.55
CA TYR A 44 -9.72 -9.20 -2.83
C TYR A 44 -8.38 -9.77 -3.29
N PRO A 45 -8.09 -9.82 -4.59
CA PRO A 45 -6.74 -10.12 -5.08
C PRO A 45 -5.72 -9.13 -4.49
N HIS A 46 -4.71 -9.62 -3.77
CA HIS A 46 -3.77 -8.72 -3.09
C HIS A 46 -2.34 -9.26 -3.02
N PHE A 47 -1.41 -8.36 -2.75
CA PHE A 47 -0.01 -8.70 -2.48
C PHE A 47 0.64 -7.65 -1.58
N PHE A 48 1.71 -8.07 -0.91
CA PHE A 48 2.49 -7.22 -0.02
C PHE A 48 3.81 -6.77 -0.69
N ILE A 49 4.21 -5.54 -0.45
CA ILE A 49 5.59 -5.06 -0.67
C ILE A 49 6.15 -4.67 0.69
N THR A 50 7.23 -5.32 1.12
CA THR A 50 7.88 -5.06 2.40
C THR A 50 9.36 -5.44 2.40
N PHE A 51 10.04 -5.34 3.54
CA PHE A 51 11.44 -5.72 3.69
C PHE A 51 11.59 -7.15 4.20
N LYS A 52 12.63 -7.85 3.75
CA LYS A 52 12.92 -9.21 4.21
C LYS A 52 13.48 -9.18 5.63
N ARG A 53 12.69 -9.65 6.60
CA ARG A 53 13.10 -9.97 7.99
C ARG A 53 12.52 -11.33 8.39
N GLU A 54 13.01 -11.94 9.46
CA GLU A 54 12.44 -13.21 9.95
C GLU A 54 10.97 -13.05 10.32
N GLN A 55 10.65 -12.01 11.11
CA GLN A 55 9.27 -11.68 11.47
C GLN A 55 8.36 -11.52 10.24
N SER A 56 8.80 -10.79 9.22
CA SER A 56 7.96 -10.55 8.03
C SER A 56 7.76 -11.82 7.20
N LYS A 57 8.76 -12.71 7.14
CA LYS A 57 8.61 -14.01 6.47
C LYS A 57 7.55 -14.86 7.18
N GLU A 58 7.58 -14.91 8.50
CA GLU A 58 6.65 -15.73 9.27
C GLU A 58 5.21 -15.18 9.20
N LEU A 59 5.03 -13.87 9.41
CA LEU A 59 3.70 -13.22 9.33
C LEU A 59 3.04 -13.34 7.95
N LEU A 60 3.85 -13.44 6.89
CA LEU A 60 3.39 -13.47 5.49
C LEU A 60 3.59 -14.85 4.82
N LYS A 61 3.83 -15.92 5.58
CA LYS A 61 4.27 -17.24 5.11
C LYS A 61 3.40 -17.92 4.04
N ASN A 62 2.14 -17.52 3.89
CA ASN A 62 1.22 -18.03 2.88
C ASN A 62 0.55 -16.90 2.07
N LYS A 63 1.20 -15.75 1.99
CA LYS A 63 0.68 -14.56 1.28
C LYS A 63 1.61 -14.23 0.13
N LYS A 64 1.07 -13.65 -0.93
CA LYS A 64 1.88 -13.11 -2.03
C LYS A 64 2.65 -11.91 -1.51
N VAL A 65 3.97 -12.01 -1.45
CA VAL A 65 4.85 -10.96 -0.93
C VAL A 65 6.05 -10.76 -1.84
N TYR A 66 6.37 -9.49 -2.08
CA TYR A 66 7.61 -9.06 -2.70
C TYR A 66 8.49 -8.41 -1.63
N PHE A 67 9.64 -9.02 -1.39
CA PHE A 67 10.64 -8.43 -0.51
C PHE A 67 11.57 -7.52 -1.31
N VAL A 68 11.58 -6.25 -0.97
CA VAL A 68 12.43 -5.23 -1.62
C VAL A 68 13.58 -4.81 -0.71
N ILE A 69 14.61 -4.20 -1.30
CA ILE A 69 15.76 -3.69 -0.53
C ILE A 69 15.32 -2.56 0.41
N ASP A 70 15.76 -2.61 1.67
CA ASP A 70 15.53 -1.52 2.62
C ASP A 70 16.52 -0.38 2.32
N PRO A 71 16.03 0.83 1.95
CA PRO A 71 16.91 1.92 1.59
C PRO A 71 17.76 2.42 2.77
N LYS A 72 17.32 2.29 4.04
CA LYS A 72 18.07 2.74 5.25
C LYS A 72 18.86 4.05 5.07
N ARG A 73 18.22 5.12 4.57
CA ARG A 73 18.81 6.44 4.25
C ARG A 73 19.97 6.45 3.23
N ASN A 74 20.15 5.38 2.47
CA ASN A 74 21.15 5.30 1.40
C ASN A 74 20.47 5.55 0.04
N LEU A 75 20.94 6.59 -0.67
CA LEU A 75 20.34 7.03 -1.93
C LEU A 75 20.48 5.99 -3.06
N PHE A 76 21.60 5.25 -3.10
CA PHE A 76 21.80 4.18 -4.07
C PHE A 76 20.81 3.02 -3.83
N LYS A 77 20.61 2.63 -2.57
CA LYS A 77 19.59 1.63 -2.22
C LYS A 77 18.17 2.13 -2.48
N LEU A 78 17.91 3.43 -2.33
CA LEU A 78 16.63 4.03 -2.72
C LEU A 78 16.38 3.89 -4.22
N LEU A 79 17.39 4.14 -5.05
CA LEU A 79 17.28 3.97 -6.50
C LEU A 79 17.03 2.50 -6.89
N ILE A 80 17.74 1.56 -6.26
CA ILE A 80 17.49 0.13 -6.46
C ILE A 80 16.07 -0.24 -6.03
N ASN A 81 15.63 0.25 -4.86
CA ASN A 81 14.28 0.03 -4.36
C ASN A 81 13.23 0.54 -5.35
N PHE A 82 13.43 1.75 -5.89
CA PHE A 82 12.56 2.35 -6.90
C PHE A 82 12.37 1.45 -8.11
N PHE A 83 13.46 0.93 -8.71
CA PHE A 83 13.36 0.04 -9.87
C PHE A 83 12.72 -1.31 -9.53
N GLN A 84 12.97 -1.87 -8.34
CA GLN A 84 12.30 -3.09 -7.89
C GLN A 84 10.79 -2.87 -7.78
N VAL A 85 10.38 -1.80 -7.11
CA VAL A 85 8.97 -1.44 -6.94
C VAL A 85 8.31 -1.15 -8.28
N LEU A 86 8.95 -0.39 -9.16
CA LEU A 86 8.45 -0.09 -10.50
C LEU A 86 8.15 -1.37 -11.29
N ARG A 87 9.10 -2.31 -11.32
CA ARG A 87 8.91 -3.60 -12.00
C ARG A 87 7.75 -4.40 -11.40
N ILE A 88 7.60 -4.40 -10.08
CA ILE A 88 6.50 -5.09 -9.40
C ILE A 88 5.17 -4.44 -9.77
N LEU A 89 5.06 -3.11 -9.71
CA LEU A 89 3.81 -2.41 -9.98
C LEU A 89 3.39 -2.51 -11.46
N ILE A 90 4.32 -2.47 -12.42
CA ILE A 90 4.03 -2.72 -13.84
C ILE A 90 3.53 -4.14 -14.06
N LYS A 91 4.11 -5.13 -13.36
CA LYS A 91 3.71 -6.53 -13.46
C LYS A 91 2.35 -6.79 -12.83
N GLU A 92 2.14 -6.29 -11.62
CA GLU A 92 0.97 -6.62 -10.83
C GLU A 92 -0.23 -5.72 -11.11
N LYS A 93 0.01 -4.47 -11.54
CA LYS A 93 -1.01 -3.47 -11.89
C LYS A 93 -2.08 -3.30 -10.80
N PRO A 94 -1.71 -2.93 -9.56
CA PRO A 94 -2.70 -2.69 -8.52
C PRO A 94 -3.56 -1.46 -8.84
N GLU A 95 -4.85 -1.55 -8.58
CA GLU A 95 -5.78 -0.43 -8.69
C GLU A 95 -5.76 0.42 -7.41
N ILE A 96 -5.46 -0.20 -6.27
CA ILE A 96 -5.33 0.47 -4.98
C ILE A 96 -3.99 0.11 -4.35
N ILE A 97 -3.32 1.12 -3.80
CA ILE A 97 -2.19 0.95 -2.89
C ILE A 97 -2.61 1.43 -1.52
N ILE A 98 -2.55 0.54 -0.53
CA ILE A 98 -2.73 0.88 0.88
C ILE A 98 -1.36 0.88 1.54
N SER A 99 -1.00 1.98 2.20
CA SER A 99 0.26 2.08 2.92
C SER A 99 0.07 2.56 4.34
N THR A 100 0.73 1.88 5.28
CA THR A 100 0.88 2.31 6.69
C THR A 100 2.18 3.07 6.93
N GLY A 101 2.89 3.46 5.86
CA GLY A 101 4.11 4.25 5.92
C GLY A 101 5.44 3.48 5.97
N ALA A 102 6.51 4.29 6.07
CA ALA A 102 7.94 3.98 6.12
C ALA A 102 8.64 3.45 4.84
N ALA A 103 9.81 4.06 4.58
CA ALA A 103 10.89 3.67 3.66
C ALA A 103 10.51 3.22 2.23
N SER A 104 9.92 2.04 2.01
CA SER A 104 9.45 1.63 0.68
C SER A 104 8.06 2.13 0.34
N ALA A 105 7.29 2.56 1.35
CA ALA A 105 5.96 3.11 1.19
C ALA A 105 5.91 4.27 0.20
N ILE A 106 6.85 5.21 0.31
CA ILE A 106 6.87 6.42 -0.51
C ILE A 106 7.15 6.12 -1.99
N PRO A 107 8.24 5.43 -2.37
CA PRO A 107 8.42 5.02 -3.76
C PRO A 107 7.22 4.24 -4.31
N THR A 108 6.63 3.35 -3.51
CA THR A 108 5.47 2.56 -3.93
C THR A 108 4.24 3.42 -4.19
N CYS A 109 3.93 4.36 -3.30
CA CYS A 109 2.79 5.25 -3.48
C CYS A 109 2.99 6.20 -4.67
N PHE A 110 4.18 6.81 -4.81
CA PHE A 110 4.45 7.72 -5.93
C PHE A 110 4.40 7.01 -7.28
N ILE A 111 5.09 5.88 -7.41
CA ILE A 111 5.08 5.10 -8.67
C ILE A 111 3.67 4.61 -8.95
N GLY A 112 2.95 4.09 -7.95
CA GLY A 112 1.57 3.66 -8.10
C GLY A 112 0.65 4.76 -8.59
N LYS A 113 0.72 5.94 -7.96
CA LYS A 113 -0.06 7.12 -8.36
C LYS A 113 0.22 7.49 -9.81
N PHE A 114 1.49 7.52 -10.21
CA PHE A 114 1.90 7.78 -11.58
C PHE A 114 1.37 6.73 -12.58
N LEU A 115 1.27 5.46 -12.15
CA LEU A 115 0.69 4.37 -12.94
C LEU A 115 -0.84 4.29 -12.87
N GLY A 116 -1.51 5.23 -12.18
CA GLY A 116 -2.96 5.33 -12.10
C GLY A 116 -3.61 4.61 -10.92
N SER A 117 -2.84 4.08 -9.97
CA SER A 117 -3.38 3.50 -8.74
C SER A 117 -3.93 4.60 -7.82
N ARG A 118 -5.05 4.30 -7.14
CA ARG A 118 -5.54 5.12 -6.02
C ARG A 118 -4.70 4.83 -4.76
N ILE A 119 -4.35 5.87 -4.05
CA ILE A 119 -3.46 5.81 -2.88
C ILE A 119 -4.27 6.04 -1.61
N ILE A 120 -4.32 5.03 -0.75
CA ILE A 120 -4.84 5.12 0.61
C ILE A 120 -3.65 5.09 1.56
N PHE A 121 -3.40 6.19 2.24
CA PHE A 121 -2.34 6.29 3.23
C PHE A 121 -2.92 6.31 4.63
N ILE A 122 -2.45 5.41 5.48
CA ILE A 122 -2.78 5.33 6.90
C ILE A 122 -1.54 5.79 7.64
N GLU A 123 -1.61 6.91 8.34
CA GLU A 123 -0.50 7.39 9.13
C GLU A 123 -0.21 6.42 10.28
N SER A 124 1.07 6.33 10.65
CA SER A 124 1.52 5.44 11.72
C SER A 124 0.92 5.87 13.06
N LEU A 125 0.56 4.89 13.89
CA LEU A 125 0.06 5.15 15.24
C LEU A 125 1.08 5.91 16.11
N ALA A 126 2.37 5.78 15.78
CA ALA A 126 3.45 6.47 16.48
C ALA A 126 3.53 7.98 16.17
N ALA A 127 2.89 8.47 15.10
CA ALA A 127 2.81 9.88 14.80
C ALA A 127 1.68 10.50 15.63
N VAL A 128 2.01 11.10 16.78
CA VAL A 128 1.02 11.71 17.69
C VAL A 128 0.96 13.22 17.50
N ASP A 129 2.08 13.91 17.64
CA ASP A 129 2.10 15.38 17.63
C ASP A 129 2.22 15.99 16.22
N ARG A 130 2.89 15.28 15.31
CA ARG A 130 3.17 15.72 13.95
C ARG A 130 3.19 14.54 12.98
N PRO A 131 2.81 14.75 11.70
CA PRO A 131 2.86 13.69 10.70
C PRO A 131 4.29 13.15 10.52
N SER A 132 4.39 11.87 10.18
CA SER A 132 5.69 11.27 9.87
C SER A 132 6.27 11.90 8.60
N LEU A 133 7.59 11.78 8.39
CA LEU A 133 8.19 12.28 7.13
C LEU A 133 7.53 11.62 5.91
N SER A 134 7.20 10.33 6.01
CA SER A 134 6.45 9.64 4.97
C SER A 134 5.03 10.20 4.85
N GLY A 135 4.31 10.41 5.95
CA GLY A 135 2.98 11.00 5.94
C GLY A 135 2.95 12.36 5.27
N ARG A 136 3.92 13.24 5.56
CA ARG A 136 4.03 14.56 4.90
C ARG A 136 4.13 14.46 3.37
N PHE A 137 4.91 13.50 2.86
CA PHE A 137 5.02 13.27 1.41
C PHE A 137 3.77 12.60 0.84
N ALA A 138 3.23 11.62 1.55
CA ALA A 138 2.05 10.89 1.12
C ALA A 138 0.80 11.78 1.07
N TYR A 139 0.68 12.76 1.98
CA TYR A 139 -0.42 13.72 2.00
C TYR A 139 -0.59 14.46 0.66
N LEU A 140 0.51 14.71 -0.05
CA LEU A 140 0.48 15.41 -1.34
C LEU A 140 -0.08 14.57 -2.49
N ILE A 141 -0.12 13.24 -2.34
CA ILE A 141 -0.48 12.32 -3.42
C ILE A 141 -1.64 11.36 -3.06
N ALA A 142 -1.95 11.22 -1.78
CA ALA A 142 -2.99 10.31 -1.29
C ALA A 142 -4.37 10.75 -1.79
N ASP A 143 -5.16 9.79 -2.25
CA ASP A 143 -6.59 9.98 -2.53
C ASP A 143 -7.41 9.91 -1.24
N LEU A 144 -6.91 9.15 -0.25
CA LEU A 144 -7.44 9.09 1.10
C LEU A 144 -6.30 9.05 2.11
N PHE A 145 -6.26 10.01 3.02
CA PHE A 145 -5.27 10.09 4.11
C PHE A 145 -5.99 9.89 5.44
N ILE A 146 -5.59 8.87 6.20
CA ILE A 146 -6.23 8.47 7.45
C ILE A 146 -5.26 8.74 8.60
N VAL A 147 -5.72 9.51 9.58
CA VAL A 147 -5.03 9.79 10.84
C VAL A 147 -5.89 9.35 12.01
N GLN A 148 -5.24 9.03 13.13
CA GLN A 148 -5.91 8.62 14.37
C GLN A 148 -6.13 9.80 15.31
N TRP A 149 -5.29 10.84 15.19
CA TRP A 149 -5.29 11.98 16.09
C TRP A 149 -5.86 13.22 15.40
N LYS A 150 -6.78 13.91 16.07
CA LYS A 150 -7.47 15.10 15.52
C LYS A 150 -6.51 16.24 15.20
N ASN A 151 -5.40 16.36 15.94
CA ASN A 151 -4.38 17.39 15.72
C ASN A 151 -3.54 17.17 14.46
N LEU A 152 -3.72 16.04 13.76
CA LEU A 152 -3.06 15.73 12.49
C LEU A 152 -3.96 15.92 11.26
N LEU A 153 -5.20 16.40 11.47
CA LEU A 153 -6.13 16.75 10.39
C LEU A 153 -5.71 18.04 9.70
#